data_AF-A0A151S7I4-F1
#
_entry.id   AF-A0A151S7I4-F1
#
_cell.length_a   1.000
_cell.length_b   1.000
_cell.length_c   1.000
_cell.angle_alpha   90.00
_cell.angle_beta   90.00
_cell.angle_gamma   90.00
#
_symmetry.space_group_name_H-M   'P 1'
#
loop_
_entity.id
_entity.type
_entity.pdbx_description
1 polymer ?
#
loop_
_entity_poly.entity_id
_entity_poly.type
_entity_poly.pdbx_seq_one_letter_code
_entity_poly.pdbx_strand_id
1 'polypeptide(L)'
;YFQVELFFQVIDQQLQELNNRFIEANIELLLCVTCLNPRYSFSAFDWEKLIRFAQFYSSEFSPVELLALDNQLENYFIDVCFDSAFSKLEVVIFL
;
A
#
# COMPACT_ATOMS: atom_id res chain seq x y z
N TYR A 1 14.13 16.63 -36.37
CA TYR A 1 14.64 15.24 -36.34
C TYR A 1 15.40 15.00 -35.04
N PHE A 2 16.56 15.64 -34.81
CA PHE A 2 17.34 15.53 -33.57
C PHE A 2 16.56 15.77 -32.26
N GLN A 3 15.74 16.82 -32.19
CA GLN A 3 14.93 17.09 -30.99
C GLN A 3 13.92 15.98 -30.69
N VAL A 4 13.34 15.37 -31.74
CA VAL A 4 12.35 14.30 -31.61
C VAL A 4 13.02 13.02 -31.08
N GLU A 5 14.21 12.70 -31.58
CA GLU A 5 15.01 11.56 -31.08
C GLU A 5 15.41 11.74 -29.61
N LEU A 6 15.80 12.96 -29.21
CA LEU A 6 16.12 13.27 -27.81
C LEU A 6 14.89 13.08 -26.90
N PHE A 7 13.71 13.50 -27.35
CA PHE A 7 12.46 13.28 -26.60
C PHE A 7 12.14 11.79 -26.45
N PHE A 8 12.27 10.99 -27.52
CA PHE A 8 12.05 9.55 -27.42
C PHE A 8 13.04 8.88 -26.47
N GLN A 9 14.32 9.27 -26.50
CA GLN A 9 15.32 8.74 -25.59
C GLN A 9 14.99 9.04 -24.12
N VAL A 10 14.50 10.24 -23.81
CA VAL A 10 14.06 10.59 -22.45
C VAL A 10 12.83 9.77 -22.04
N ILE A 11 11.87 9.57 -22.94
CA ILE A 11 10.67 8.76 -22.66
C ILE A 11 11.05 7.30 -22.38
N ASP A 12 11.95 6.72 -23.18
CA ASP A 12 12.40 5.34 -23.01
C ASP A 12 13.14 5.16 -21.67
N GLN A 13 13.97 6.13 -21.28
CA GLN A 13 14.64 6.13 -19.97
C GLN A 13 13.64 6.19 -18.81
N GLN A 14 12.63 7.06 -18.91
CA GLN A 14 11.57 7.16 -17.90
C GLN A 14 10.74 5.87 -17.81
N LEU A 15 10.39 5.27 -18.95
CA LEU A 15 9.69 3.99 -18.99
C LEU A 15 10.51 2.87 -18.37
N GLN A 16 11.81 2.81 -18.66
CA GLN A 16 12.70 1.82 -18.08
C GLN A 16 12.81 2.00 -16.56
N GLU A 17 12.95 3.24 -16.09
CA GLU A 17 13.01 3.55 -14.66
C GLU A 17 11.70 3.20 -13.95
N LEU A 18 10.55 3.52 -14.56
CA LEU A 18 9.23 3.12 -14.05
C LEU A 18 9.10 1.60 -13.98
N ASN A 19 9.46 0.89 -15.05
CA ASN A 19 9.40 -0.58 -15.08
C ASN A 19 10.33 -1.22 -14.03
N ASN A 20 11.47 -0.60 -13.74
CA ASN A 20 12.38 -1.08 -12.69
C ASN A 20 11.84 -0.79 -11.28
N ARG A 21 11.15 0.34 -11.07
CA ARG A 21 10.60 0.74 -9.77
C ARG A 21 9.25 0.08 -9.45
N PHE A 22 8.44 -0.21 -10.47
CA PHE A 22 7.12 -0.82 -10.34
C PHE A 22 7.13 -2.26 -10.86
N ILE A 23 8.09 -3.05 -10.38
CA ILE A 23 7.99 -4.50 -10.53
C ILE A 23 6.75 -5.02 -9.81
N GLU A 24 6.26 -6.19 -10.21
CA GLU A 24 5.05 -6.81 -9.67
C GLU A 24 4.99 -6.78 -8.14
N ALA A 25 6.09 -7.13 -7.46
CA ALA A 25 6.20 -7.09 -6.00
C ALA A 25 6.02 -5.67 -5.41
N ASN A 26 6.56 -4.63 -6.06
CA ASN A 26 6.44 -3.25 -5.59
C ASN A 26 5.03 -2.69 -5.82
N ILE A 27 4.38 -3.10 -6.92
CA ILE A 27 2.97 -2.79 -7.17
C ILE A 27 2.11 -3.48 -6.11
N GLU A 28 2.35 -4.76 -5.83
CA GLU A 28 1.60 -5.51 -4.82
C GLU A 28 1.78 -4.91 -3.41
N LEU A 29 3.01 -4.54 -3.03
CA LEU A 29 3.30 -3.79 -1.80
C LEU A 29 2.51 -2.48 -1.73
N LEU A 30 2.49 -1.70 -2.81
CA LEU A 30 1.75 -0.44 -2.87
C LEU A 30 0.25 -0.68 -2.75
N LEU A 31 -0.29 -1.70 -3.43
CA LEU A 31 -1.69 -2.08 -3.32
C LEU A 31 -2.05 -2.52 -1.90
N CYS A 32 -1.17 -3.25 -1.22
CA CYS A 32 -1.41 -3.64 0.17
C CYS A 32 -1.61 -2.43 1.09
N VAL A 33 -0.81 -1.36 0.95
CA VAL A 33 -0.95 -0.17 1.83
C VAL A 33 -2.16 0.71 1.49
N THR A 34 -2.76 0.56 0.30
CA THR A 34 -3.98 1.32 -0.06
C THR A 34 -5.17 1.04 0.85
N CYS A 35 -5.19 -0.10 1.55
CA CYS A 35 -6.25 -0.44 2.47
C CYS A 35 -6.29 0.47 3.71
N LEU A 36 -5.20 1.16 4.04
CA LEU A 36 -5.12 2.12 5.14
C LEU A 36 -5.75 3.48 4.81
N ASN A 37 -6.43 3.61 3.67
CA ASN A 37 -7.09 4.84 3.26
C ASN A 37 -8.22 5.20 4.23
N PRO A 38 -8.15 6.34 4.94
CA PRO A 38 -9.14 6.69 5.96
C PRO A 38 -10.48 7.15 5.39
N ARG A 39 -10.58 7.35 4.05
CA ARG A 39 -11.83 7.79 3.41
C ARG A 39 -12.99 6.86 3.73
N TYR A 40 -14.16 7.48 3.90
CA TYR A 40 -15.43 6.78 4.15
C TYR A 40 -15.33 5.80 5.32
N SER A 41 -14.73 6.24 6.43
CA SER A 41 -14.52 5.42 7.63
C SER A 41 -13.69 4.17 7.36
N PHE A 42 -12.57 4.34 6.66
CA PHE A 42 -11.69 3.21 6.27
C PHE A 42 -12.42 2.15 5.44
N SER A 43 -13.29 2.55 4.51
CA SER A 43 -14.07 1.60 3.70
C SER A 43 -13.23 0.67 2.82
N ALA A 44 -11.97 1.05 2.56
CA ALA A 44 -11.01 0.25 1.80
C ALA A 44 -10.17 -0.70 2.69
N PHE A 45 -10.39 -0.67 4.00
CA PHE A 45 -9.64 -1.49 4.94
C PHE A 45 -9.85 -2.97 4.68
N ASP A 46 -8.73 -3.67 4.71
CA ASP A 46 -8.60 -5.06 4.37
C ASP A 46 -7.36 -5.56 5.11
N TRP A 47 -7.57 -6.20 6.26
CA TRP A 47 -6.47 -6.66 7.10
C TRP A 47 -5.66 -7.77 6.42
N GLU A 48 -6.27 -8.57 5.54
CA GLU A 48 -5.56 -9.62 4.79
C GLU A 48 -4.48 -9.01 3.92
N LYS A 49 -4.74 -7.84 3.32
CA LYS A 49 -3.74 -7.06 2.58
C LYS A 49 -2.57 -6.58 3.46
N LEU A 50 -2.82 -6.24 4.72
CA LEU A 50 -1.75 -5.85 5.66
C LEU A 50 -0.93 -7.05 6.14
N ILE A 51 -1.55 -8.22 6.27
CA ILE A 51 -0.83 -9.47 6.54
C ILE A 51 0.04 -9.83 5.34
N ARG A 52 -0.49 -9.70 4.12
CA ARG A 52 0.29 -9.85 2.89
C ARG A 52 1.45 -8.85 2.84
N PHE A 53 1.24 -7.61 3.24
CA PHE A 53 2.31 -6.61 3.38
C PHE A 53 3.40 -7.07 4.34
N ALA A 54 3.04 -7.54 5.53
CA ALA A 54 4.01 -8.03 6.52
C ALA A 54 4.81 -9.24 6.00
N GLN A 55 4.20 -10.11 5.18
CA GLN A 55 4.90 -11.25 4.56
C GLN A 55 6.02 -10.83 3.60
N PHE A 56 5.94 -9.66 2.96
CA PHE A 56 7.06 -9.14 2.17
C PHE A 56 8.28 -8.80 3.04
N TYR A 57 8.08 -8.55 4.33
CA TYR A 57 9.12 -8.29 5.32
C TYR A 57 9.36 -9.52 6.19
N SER A 58 9.51 -10.69 5.58
CA SER A 58 9.68 -11.97 6.29
C SER A 58 10.88 -12.05 7.24
N SER A 59 11.85 -11.12 7.16
CA SER A 59 12.93 -10.98 8.14
C SER A 59 12.49 -10.32 9.45
N GLU A 60 11.46 -9.48 9.40
CA GLU A 60 10.99 -8.66 10.51
C GLU A 60 9.90 -9.36 11.32
N PHE A 61 9.26 -10.40 10.76
CA PHE A 61 8.17 -11.11 11.40
C PHE A 61 8.41 -12.61 11.41
N SER A 62 8.41 -13.18 12.61
CA SER A 62 8.27 -14.63 12.78
C SER A 62 6.85 -15.10 12.43
N PRO A 63 6.64 -16.40 12.14
CA PRO A 63 5.30 -16.93 11.89
C PRO A 63 4.32 -16.71 13.06
N VAL A 64 4.83 -16.71 14.30
CA VAL A 64 4.00 -16.46 15.49
C VAL A 64 3.59 -15.00 15.57
N GLU A 65 4.49 -14.07 15.24
CA GLU A 65 4.19 -12.64 15.18
C GLU A 65 3.21 -12.32 14.04
N LEU A 66 3.30 -12.99 12.89
CA LEU A 66 2.31 -12.85 11.82
C LEU A 66 0.91 -13.30 12.27
N LEU A 67 0.80 -14.43 12.98
CA LEU A 67 -0.48 -14.88 13.54
C LEU A 67 -1.01 -13.93 14.62
N ALA A 68 -0.13 -13.37 15.45
CA ALA A 68 -0.54 -12.39 16.44
C ALA A 68 -1.03 -11.10 15.77
N LEU A 69 -0.33 -10.65 14.73
CA LEU A 69 -0.70 -9.48 13.92
C LEU A 69 -2.06 -9.69 13.24
N ASP A 70 -2.32 -10.88 12.72
CA ASP A 70 -3.60 -11.29 12.09
C ASP A 70 -4.78 -10.98 13.01
N ASN A 71 -4.71 -11.53 14.23
CA ASN A 71 -5.73 -11.33 15.26
C ASN A 71 -5.81 -9.86 15.71
N GLN A 72 -4.68 -9.14 15.80
CA GLN A 72 -4.67 -7.73 16.19
C GLN A 72 -5.34 -6.84 15.15
N LEU A 73 -5.12 -7.11 13.85
CA LEU A 73 -5.68 -6.32 12.77
C LEU A 73 -7.19 -6.55 12.61
N GLU A 74 -7.68 -7.76 12.88
CA GLU A 74 -9.12 -8.03 12.94
C GLU A 74 -9.79 -7.18 14.04
N ASN A 75 -9.19 -7.11 15.23
CA ASN A 75 -9.70 -6.26 16.31
C ASN A 75 -9.63 -4.77 15.94
N TYR A 76 -8.52 -4.33 15.36
CA TYR A 76 -8.36 -2.94 14.89
C TYR A 76 -9.44 -2.53 13.88
N PHE A 77 -9.82 -3.42 12.96
CA PHE A 77 -10.92 -3.16 12.03
C PHE A 77 -12.22 -2.85 12.75
N ILE A 78 -12.57 -3.67 13.74
CA ILE A 78 -13.79 -3.49 14.53
C ILE A 78 -13.73 -2.16 15.29
N ASP A 79 -12.58 -1.84 15.88
CA ASP A 79 -12.44 -0.60 16.65
C ASP A 79 -12.52 0.63 15.74
N VAL A 80 -11.80 0.66 14.62
CA VAL A 80 -11.65 1.88 13.80
C VAL A 80 -12.82 2.09 12.83
N CYS A 81 -13.34 1.05 12.20
CA CYS A 81 -14.43 1.20 11.23
C CYS A 81 -15.78 1.51 11.90
N PHE A 82 -15.96 1.13 13.17
CA PHE A 82 -17.22 1.34 13.88
C PHE A 82 -17.15 2.47 14.93
N ASP A 83 -15.97 3.06 15.17
CA ASP A 83 -15.86 4.22 16.03
C ASP A 83 -16.33 5.51 15.32
N SER A 84 -17.37 6.11 15.90
CA SER A 84 -17.94 7.39 15.48
C SER A 84 -16.94 8.54 15.42
N ALA A 85 -15.84 8.50 16.16
CA ALA A 85 -14.76 9.48 16.14
C ALA A 85 -14.05 9.53 14.78
N PHE A 86 -14.01 8.41 14.06
CA PHE A 86 -13.32 8.27 12.76
C PHE A 86 -14.24 8.52 11.57
N SER A 87 -15.54 8.72 11.80
CA SER A 87 -16.57 8.90 10.76
C SER A 87 -16.39 10.11 9.83
N LYS A 88 -15.50 11.05 10.19
CA LYS A 88 -15.27 12.32 9.47
C LYS A 88 -13.82 12.54 9.03
N LEU A 89 -12.98 11.50 9.02
CA LEU A 89 -11.62 11.61 8.55
C LEU A 89 -11.60 11.79 7.02
N GLU A 90 -11.43 13.03 6.59
CA GLU A 90 -11.09 13.38 5.21
C GLU A 90 -9.56 13.59 5.13
N VAL A 91 -8.94 13.01 4.11
CA VAL A 91 -7.49 12.79 4.04
C VAL A 91 -6.68 14.10 3.99
N VAL A 92 -5.59 14.16 4.76
CA VAL A 92 -4.37 14.90 4.38
C VAL A 92 -3.43 13.87 3.74
N ILE A 93 -3.36 13.85 2.41
CA ILE A 93 -2.41 12.97 1.71
C ILE A 93 -1.03 13.65 1.80
N PHE A 94 -0.09 13.06 2.52
CA PHE A 94 1.34 13.31 2.31
C PHE A 94 1.91 12.16 1.47
N LEU A 95 1.77 12.28 0.15
CA LEU A 95 2.64 11.73 -0.87
C LEU A 95 2.64 12.70 -2.05
#